data_AF-A0A0K8NXG7-F1
#
_entry.id   AF-A0A0K8NXG7-F1
#
_cell.length_a   1.000
_cell.length_b   1.000
_cell.length_c   1.000
_cell.angle_alpha   90.00
_cell.angle_beta   90.00
_cell.angle_gamma   90.00
#
_symmetry.space_group_name_H-M   'P 1'
#
loop_
_entity.id
_entity.type
_entity.pdbx_description
1 polymer ?
#
loop_
_entity_poly.entity_id
_entity_poly.type
_entity_poly.pdbx_seq_one_letter_code
_entity_poly.pdbx_strand_id
1 'polypeptide(L)'
;MQRQRSLRDAARQQQVLTDTQTAGLQRQREDLQRELAQIDAEEALQQQRLALAEQAVARLEALRAQQFISDAQVQARTEELLGVRAALQALGRQRVERQRQASELAARLGELPLQGRQRQAELERDLAELRQAEAENASRRRLVVRAPEDGVLGAVTVQPGQAVTPAIAMASLVPAEARLQAQLYAPSSAVGFIRPEQPVRLRYQAFPYQKFGHHGGHVVQVSRTPLQPAELAGLPLRLTGIGTFTTTNEPLYRITVALDAQAVTAYGQPQALAPGMQLDADVLLDRRRLIEWIFEPLISVAGRL
;
A
#
# COMPACT_ATOMS: atom_id res chain seq x y z
N MET A 1 -1.73 -9.59 18.55
CA MET A 1 -1.43 -9.48 20.02
C MET A 1 -0.55 -10.59 20.59
N GLN A 2 -0.95 -11.88 20.62
CA GLN A 2 -0.11 -12.96 21.21
C GLN A 2 1.25 -13.13 20.51
N ARG A 3 1.26 -13.18 19.18
CA ARG A 3 2.50 -13.30 18.37
C ARG A 3 3.48 -12.12 18.55
N GLN A 4 2.96 -10.91 18.75
CA GLN A 4 3.80 -9.73 18.96
C GLN A 4 4.48 -9.76 20.34
N ARG A 5 3.78 -10.25 21.37
CA ARG A 5 4.36 -10.47 22.69
C ARG A 5 5.43 -11.55 22.63
N SER A 6 5.15 -12.69 21.99
CA SER A 6 6.13 -13.77 21.86
C SER A 6 7.40 -13.33 21.12
N LEU A 7 7.30 -12.51 20.06
CA LEU A 7 8.48 -11.99 19.35
C LEU A 7 9.31 -11.01 20.21
N ARG A 8 8.64 -10.16 21.01
CA ARG A 8 9.34 -9.26 21.95
C ARG A 8 10.02 -10.03 23.08
N ASP A 9 9.37 -11.06 23.59
CA ASP A 9 9.93 -11.92 24.63
C ASP A 9 11.11 -12.72 24.08
N ALA A 10 11.01 -13.22 22.84
CA ALA A 10 12.12 -13.87 22.14
C ALA A 10 13.31 -12.93 21.94
N ALA A 11 13.08 -11.66 21.58
CA ALA A 11 14.16 -10.67 21.45
C ALA A 11 14.88 -10.41 22.79
N ARG A 12 14.13 -10.27 23.89
CA ARG A 12 14.69 -10.11 25.24
C ARG A 12 15.48 -11.34 25.66
N GLN A 13 14.92 -12.53 25.46
CA GLN A 13 15.61 -13.80 25.76
C GLN A 13 16.90 -13.92 24.95
N GLN A 14 16.88 -13.56 23.67
CA GLN A 14 18.06 -13.61 22.81
C GLN A 14 19.17 -12.67 23.30
N GLN A 15 18.83 -11.46 23.74
CA GLN A 15 19.81 -10.53 24.34
C GLN A 15 20.42 -11.11 25.61
N VAL A 16 19.59 -11.58 26.55
CA VAL A 16 20.06 -12.19 27.81
C VAL A 16 20.96 -13.40 27.56
N LEU A 17 20.62 -14.23 26.58
CA LEU A 17 21.44 -15.38 26.18
C LEU A 17 22.81 -14.94 25.64
N THR A 18 22.84 -13.95 24.74
CA THR A 18 24.09 -13.40 24.19
C THR A 18 24.95 -12.77 25.27
N ASP A 19 24.37 -12.02 26.20
CA ASP A 19 25.08 -11.39 27.32
C ASP A 19 25.69 -12.44 28.24
N THR A 20 24.91 -13.47 28.59
CA THR A 20 25.36 -14.58 29.45
C THR A 20 26.50 -15.37 28.80
N GLN A 21 26.39 -15.65 27.50
CA GLN A 21 27.44 -16.33 26.74
C GLN A 21 28.71 -15.47 26.67
N THR A 22 28.57 -14.17 26.42
CA THR A 22 29.69 -13.23 26.39
C THR A 22 30.42 -13.20 27.74
N ALA A 23 29.68 -13.08 28.84
CA ALA A 23 30.25 -13.10 30.19
C ALA A 23 30.91 -14.44 30.55
N GLY A 24 30.38 -15.56 30.04
CA GLY A 24 31.00 -16.88 30.18
C GLY A 24 32.35 -16.97 29.46
N LEU A 25 32.39 -16.56 28.19
CA LEU A 25 33.62 -16.58 27.39
C LEU A 25 34.66 -15.57 27.87
N GLN A 26 34.23 -14.41 28.40
CA GLN A 26 35.14 -13.43 29.02
C GLN A 26 35.85 -14.00 30.25
N ARG A 27 35.12 -14.70 31.13
CA ARG A 27 35.73 -15.39 32.28
C ARG A 27 36.74 -16.45 31.85
N GLN A 28 36.38 -17.27 30.85
CA GLN A 28 37.32 -18.26 30.30
C GLN A 28 38.58 -17.61 29.72
N ARG A 29 38.46 -16.43 29.11
CA ARG A 29 39.61 -15.68 28.57
C ARG A 29 40.51 -15.18 29.70
N GLU A 30 39.92 -14.65 30.77
CA GLU A 30 40.67 -14.21 31.94
C GLU A 30 41.39 -15.37 32.62
N ASP A 31 40.77 -16.55 32.70
CA ASP A 31 41.40 -17.77 33.21
C ASP A 31 42.61 -18.18 32.36
N LEU A 32 42.44 -18.24 31.03
CA LEU A 32 43.52 -18.52 30.07
C LEU A 32 44.66 -17.49 30.12
N GLN A 33 44.35 -16.21 30.31
CA GLN A 33 45.36 -15.16 30.47
C GLN A 33 46.17 -15.34 31.75
N ARG A 34 45.54 -15.79 32.84
CA ARG A 34 46.24 -16.13 34.09
C ARG A 34 47.13 -17.36 33.92
N GLU A 35 46.65 -18.40 33.23
CA GLU A 35 47.47 -19.58 32.90
C GLU A 35 48.69 -19.20 32.05
N LEU A 36 48.53 -18.35 31.04
CA LEU A 36 49.63 -17.86 30.21
C LEU A 36 50.65 -17.07 31.03
N ALA A 37 50.21 -16.18 31.91
CA ALA A 37 51.10 -15.42 32.78
C ALA A 37 51.90 -16.32 33.73
N GLN A 38 51.30 -17.42 34.20
CA GLN A 38 52.01 -18.41 35.01
C GLN A 38 53.07 -19.16 34.19
N ILE A 39 52.73 -19.58 32.97
CA ILE A 39 53.70 -20.22 32.06
C ILE A 39 54.85 -19.26 31.73
N ASP A 40 54.57 -17.97 31.48
CA ASP A 40 55.59 -16.96 31.22
C ASP A 40 56.56 -16.81 32.42
N ALA A 41 56.05 -16.87 33.65
CA ALA A 41 56.87 -16.83 34.86
C ALA A 41 57.72 -18.10 35.04
N GLU A 42 57.16 -19.28 34.75
CA GLU A 42 57.88 -20.55 34.78
C GLU A 42 58.98 -20.60 33.70
N GLU A 43 58.68 -20.10 32.50
CA GLU A 43 59.64 -20.00 31.40
C GLU A 43 60.80 -19.08 31.76
N ALA A 44 60.53 -17.92 32.37
CA ALA A 44 61.56 -16.98 32.82
C ALA A 44 62.50 -17.61 33.86
N LEU A 45 61.96 -18.35 34.84
CA LEU A 45 62.77 -19.08 35.83
C LEU A 45 63.62 -20.16 35.15
N GLN A 46 63.07 -20.86 34.16
CA GLN A 46 63.77 -21.93 33.48
C GLN A 46 64.84 -21.41 32.52
N GLN A 47 64.66 -20.22 31.93
CA GLN A 47 65.70 -19.50 31.19
C GLN A 47 66.87 -19.09 32.10
N GLN A 48 66.59 -18.63 33.33
CA GLN A 48 67.65 -18.35 34.30
C GLN A 48 68.43 -19.62 34.67
N ARG A 49 67.74 -20.74 34.89
CA ARG A 49 68.38 -22.04 35.13
C ARG A 49 69.23 -22.50 33.95
N LEU A 50 68.75 -22.28 32.73
CA LEU A 50 69.50 -22.58 31.51
C LEU A 50 70.81 -21.79 31.47
N ALA A 51 70.75 -20.48 31.70
CA ALA A 51 71.95 -19.62 31.72
C ALA A 51 72.98 -20.07 32.78
N LEU A 52 72.51 -20.44 33.98
CA LEU A 52 73.39 -20.97 35.04
C LEU A 52 74.00 -22.33 34.67
N ALA A 53 73.22 -23.22 34.05
CA ALA A 53 73.70 -24.52 33.58
C ALA A 53 74.73 -24.37 32.45
N GLU A 54 74.51 -23.46 31.50
CA GLU A 54 75.45 -23.15 30.42
C GLU A 54 76.77 -22.60 30.98
N GLN A 55 76.71 -21.69 31.96
CA GLN A 55 77.89 -21.19 32.66
C GLN A 55 78.65 -22.30 33.42
N ALA A 56 77.92 -23.21 34.08
CA ALA A 56 78.52 -24.32 34.81
C ALA A 56 79.25 -25.30 33.89
N VAL A 57 78.65 -25.66 32.75
CA VAL A 57 79.28 -26.52 31.73
C VAL A 57 80.53 -25.83 31.16
N ALA A 58 80.44 -24.55 30.76
CA ALA A 58 81.58 -23.81 30.23
C ALA A 58 82.76 -23.73 31.22
N ARG A 59 82.48 -23.56 32.52
CA ARG A 59 83.50 -23.56 33.57
C ARG A 59 84.17 -24.92 33.72
N LEU A 60 83.42 -26.01 33.64
CA LEU A 60 83.96 -27.37 33.71
C LEU A 60 84.78 -27.71 32.47
N GLU A 61 84.35 -27.30 31.28
CA GLU A 61 85.14 -27.46 30.05
C GLU A 61 86.50 -26.76 30.14
N ALA A 62 86.54 -25.54 30.71
CA ALA A 62 87.79 -24.83 30.95
C ALA A 62 88.72 -25.56 31.95
N LEU A 63 88.17 -26.16 33.01
CA LEU A 63 88.92 -26.96 33.99
C LEU A 63 89.40 -28.30 33.40
N ARG A 64 88.62 -28.90 32.51
CA ARG A 64 88.99 -30.11 31.75
C ARG A 64 90.17 -29.85 30.82
N ALA A 65 90.19 -28.70 30.14
CA ALA A 65 91.31 -28.29 29.30
C ALA A 65 92.64 -28.16 30.08
N GLN A 66 92.56 -27.91 31.39
CA GLN A 66 93.68 -27.87 32.31
C GLN A 66 93.95 -29.22 33.02
N GLN A 67 93.27 -30.30 32.61
CA GLN A 67 93.33 -31.67 33.17
C GLN A 67 92.97 -31.81 34.66
N PHE A 68 92.19 -30.88 35.22
CA PHE A 68 91.79 -30.93 36.63
C PHE A 68 90.52 -31.76 36.91
N ILE A 69 89.78 -32.20 35.89
CA ILE A 69 88.54 -32.98 36.04
C ILE A 69 88.42 -34.10 35.00
N SER A 70 87.58 -35.09 35.29
CA SER A 70 87.25 -36.21 34.37
C SER A 70 86.24 -35.80 33.31
N ASP A 71 86.37 -36.34 32.08
CA ASP A 71 85.38 -36.22 31.01
C ASP A 71 83.97 -36.65 31.46
N ALA A 72 83.86 -37.65 32.34
CA ALA A 72 82.57 -38.12 32.84
C ALA A 72 81.80 -37.02 33.61
N GLN A 73 82.51 -36.10 34.29
CA GLN A 73 81.88 -34.99 35.02
C GLN A 73 81.34 -33.92 34.07
N VAL A 74 82.03 -33.65 32.97
CA VAL A 74 81.56 -32.74 31.92
C VAL A 74 80.35 -33.36 31.22
N GLN A 75 80.44 -34.63 30.84
CA GLN A 75 79.35 -35.38 30.21
C GLN A 75 78.06 -35.32 31.04
N ALA A 76 78.14 -35.61 32.34
CA ALA A 76 76.99 -35.58 33.24
C ALA A 76 76.33 -34.19 33.34
N ARG A 77 77.12 -33.11 33.37
CA ARG A 77 76.57 -31.74 33.39
C ARG A 77 76.00 -31.31 32.05
N THR A 78 76.58 -31.78 30.94
CA THR A 78 76.02 -31.56 29.61
C THR A 78 74.66 -32.26 29.45
N GLU A 79 74.50 -33.47 29.99
CA GLU A 79 73.20 -34.17 30.02
C GLU A 79 72.15 -33.39 30.83
N GLU A 80 72.52 -32.86 32.00
CA GLU A 80 71.63 -31.98 32.77
C GLU A 80 71.23 -30.71 32.00
N LEU A 81 72.18 -30.07 31.31
CA LEU A 81 71.93 -28.90 30.46
C LEU A 81 70.92 -29.23 29.35
N LEU A 82 71.08 -30.38 28.68
CA LEU A 82 70.14 -30.86 27.67
C LEU A 82 68.75 -31.09 28.27
N GLY A 83 68.67 -31.62 29.50
CA GLY A 83 67.41 -31.77 30.25
C GLY A 83 66.71 -30.42 30.51
N VAL A 84 67.47 -29.41 30.97
CA VAL A 84 66.93 -28.05 31.18
C VAL A 84 66.43 -27.44 29.86
N ARG A 85 67.19 -27.60 28.77
CA ARG A 85 66.82 -27.09 27.45
C ARG A 85 65.55 -27.79 26.90
N ALA A 86 65.41 -29.10 27.12
CA ALA A 86 64.21 -29.85 26.75
C ALA A 86 62.98 -29.40 27.55
N ALA A 87 63.13 -29.14 28.86
CA ALA A 87 62.07 -28.61 29.70
C ALA A 87 61.61 -27.22 29.24
N LEU A 88 62.55 -26.33 28.89
CA LEU A 88 62.22 -25.01 28.34
C LEU A 88 61.45 -25.12 27.02
N GLN A 89 61.87 -26.01 26.12
CA GLN A 89 61.11 -26.26 24.88
C GLN A 89 59.70 -26.82 25.15
N ALA A 90 59.51 -27.63 26.19
CA ALA A 90 58.19 -28.13 26.57
C ALA A 90 57.27 -27.00 27.04
N LEU A 91 57.79 -26.08 27.88
CA LEU A 91 57.06 -24.86 28.29
C LEU A 91 56.71 -23.98 27.09
N GLY A 92 57.65 -23.78 26.16
CA GLY A 92 57.40 -23.02 24.93
C GLY A 92 56.27 -23.63 24.08
N ARG A 93 56.21 -24.96 23.93
CA ARG A 93 55.10 -25.64 23.24
C ARG A 93 53.77 -25.44 23.98
N GLN A 94 53.77 -25.56 25.31
CA GLN A 94 52.58 -25.34 26.13
C GLN A 94 52.06 -23.91 25.99
N ARG A 95 52.95 -22.92 26.00
CA ARG A 95 52.64 -21.51 25.80
C ARG A 95 51.97 -21.25 24.46
N VAL A 96 52.54 -21.76 23.37
CA VAL A 96 51.97 -21.62 22.02
C VAL A 96 50.57 -22.23 21.95
N GLU A 97 50.35 -23.40 22.55
CA GLU A 97 49.03 -24.03 22.57
C GLU A 97 47.99 -23.19 23.34
N ARG A 98 48.37 -22.65 24.52
CA ARG A 98 47.49 -21.76 25.28
C ARG A 98 47.22 -20.44 24.57
N GLN A 99 48.21 -19.90 23.86
CA GLN A 99 48.06 -18.69 23.08
C GLN A 99 47.13 -18.87 21.87
N ARG A 100 47.16 -20.06 21.23
CA ARG A 100 46.21 -20.46 20.18
C ARG A 100 44.78 -20.51 20.74
N GLN A 101 44.59 -21.17 21.89
CA GLN A 101 43.30 -21.23 22.56
C GLN A 101 42.76 -19.84 22.93
N ALA A 102 43.61 -18.96 23.45
CA ALA A 102 43.24 -17.57 23.76
C ALA A 102 42.83 -16.78 22.51
N SER A 103 43.53 -16.98 21.38
CA SER A 103 43.20 -16.32 20.10
C SER A 103 41.88 -16.81 19.53
N GLU A 104 41.60 -18.11 19.59
CA GLU A 104 40.31 -18.69 19.19
C GLU A 104 39.16 -18.16 20.03
N LEU A 105 39.37 -18.04 21.34
CA LEU A 105 38.38 -17.49 22.25
C LEU A 105 38.13 -16.01 22.00
N ALA A 106 39.17 -15.24 21.69
CA ALA A 106 39.06 -13.84 21.31
C ALA A 106 38.26 -13.65 20.00
N ALA A 107 38.49 -14.50 19.00
CA ALA A 107 37.71 -14.51 17.76
C ALA A 107 36.23 -14.79 18.03
N ARG A 108 35.93 -15.83 18.83
CA ARG A 108 34.55 -16.16 19.23
C ARG A 108 33.86 -15.01 19.97
N LEU A 109 34.58 -14.32 20.86
CA LEU A 109 34.08 -13.13 21.56
C LEU A 109 33.77 -11.97 20.61
N GLY A 110 34.50 -11.83 19.51
CA GLY A 110 34.24 -10.83 18.47
C GLY A 110 33.04 -11.18 17.58
N GLU A 111 32.85 -12.46 17.27
CA GLU A 111 31.75 -12.95 16.43
C GLU A 111 30.39 -12.95 17.13
N LEU A 112 30.35 -13.31 18.42
CA LEU A 112 29.12 -13.44 19.19
C LEU A 112 28.21 -12.20 19.18
N PRO A 113 28.70 -10.96 19.39
CA PRO A 113 27.86 -9.77 19.33
C PRO A 113 27.36 -9.47 17.91
N LEU A 114 28.12 -9.83 16.87
CA LEU A 114 27.67 -9.67 15.48
C LEU A 114 26.50 -10.61 15.18
N GLN A 115 26.61 -11.88 15.59
CA GLN A 115 25.52 -12.85 15.48
C GLN A 115 24.29 -12.42 16.29
N GLY A 116 24.49 -11.89 17.49
CA GLY A 116 23.43 -11.35 18.34
C GLY A 116 22.68 -10.20 17.66
N ARG A 117 23.41 -9.21 17.11
CA ARG A 117 22.82 -8.10 16.36
C ARG A 117 22.07 -8.55 15.11
N GLN A 118 22.61 -9.53 14.38
CA GLN A 118 21.95 -10.07 13.20
C GLN A 118 20.59 -10.69 13.56
N ARG A 119 20.54 -11.55 14.58
CA ARG A 119 19.30 -12.17 15.06
C ARG A 119 18.30 -11.13 15.57
N GLN A 120 18.79 -10.09 16.25
CA GLN A 120 17.94 -9.00 16.71
C GLN A 120 17.32 -8.25 15.53
N ALA A 121 18.11 -7.94 14.50
CA ALA A 121 17.62 -7.29 13.29
C ALA A 121 16.62 -8.16 12.51
N GLU A 122 16.77 -9.49 12.52
CA GLU A 122 15.77 -10.43 11.99
C GLU A 122 14.44 -10.33 12.75
N LEU A 123 14.47 -10.40 14.08
CA LEU A 123 13.26 -10.29 14.91
C LEU A 123 12.58 -8.92 14.79
N GLU A 124 13.35 -7.84 14.65
CA GLU A 124 12.81 -6.49 14.43
C GLU A 124 12.13 -6.35 13.06
N ARG A 125 12.69 -6.98 12.02
CA ARG A 125 12.06 -7.06 10.70
C ARG A 125 10.74 -7.84 10.76
N ASP A 126 10.72 -9.01 11.37
CA ASP A 126 9.51 -9.82 11.55
C ASP A 126 8.40 -9.05 12.29
N LEU A 127 8.80 -8.27 13.29
CA LEU A 127 7.89 -7.43 14.07
C LEU A 127 7.31 -6.28 13.22
N ALA A 128 8.13 -5.68 12.34
CA ALA A 128 7.69 -4.63 11.43
C ALA A 128 6.71 -5.17 10.38
N GLU A 129 7.04 -6.32 9.77
CA GLU A 129 6.16 -6.99 8.81
C GLU A 129 4.82 -7.38 9.44
N LEU A 130 4.84 -7.93 10.67
CA LEU A 130 3.61 -8.27 11.38
C LEU A 130 2.74 -7.04 11.66
N ARG A 131 3.34 -5.91 12.03
CA ARG A 131 2.61 -4.64 12.24
C ARG A 131 2.00 -4.11 10.96
N GLN A 132 2.73 -4.18 9.85
CA GLN A 132 2.22 -3.78 8.55
C GLN A 132 1.02 -4.66 8.15
N ALA A 133 1.14 -5.97 8.30
CA ALA A 133 0.05 -6.90 8.04
C ALA A 133 -1.18 -6.65 8.94
N GLU A 134 -0.97 -6.32 10.23
CA GLU A 134 -2.06 -5.93 11.13
C GLU A 134 -2.75 -4.64 10.67
N ALA A 135 -1.99 -3.63 10.21
CA ALA A 135 -2.53 -2.36 9.70
C ALA A 135 -3.30 -2.55 8.38
N GLU A 136 -2.75 -3.30 7.43
CA GLU A 136 -3.42 -3.64 6.18
C GLU A 136 -4.71 -4.44 6.41
N ASN A 137 -4.66 -5.42 7.32
CA ASN A 137 -5.83 -6.21 7.69
C ASN A 137 -6.89 -5.33 8.37
N ALA A 138 -6.49 -4.44 9.30
CA ALA A 138 -7.40 -3.50 9.93
C ALA A 138 -8.08 -2.57 8.90
N SER A 139 -7.34 -2.08 7.90
CA SER A 139 -7.90 -1.30 6.79
C SER A 139 -8.91 -2.08 5.96
N ARG A 140 -8.76 -3.41 5.84
CA ARG A 140 -9.69 -4.27 5.08
C ARG A 140 -10.93 -4.67 5.88
N ARG A 141 -10.91 -4.61 7.21
CA ARG A 141 -12.05 -5.04 8.06
C ARG A 141 -13.28 -4.16 7.93
N ARG A 142 -13.10 -2.87 7.64
CA ARG A 142 -14.21 -1.91 7.58
C ARG A 142 -13.99 -0.93 6.45
N LEU A 143 -14.74 -1.12 5.38
CA LEU A 143 -14.82 -0.17 4.28
C LEU A 143 -16.01 0.76 4.53
N VAL A 144 -15.74 2.07 4.64
CA VAL A 144 -16.78 3.09 4.79
C VAL A 144 -16.89 3.83 3.47
N VAL A 145 -17.97 3.57 2.73
CA VAL A 145 -18.31 4.36 1.54
C VAL A 145 -19.02 5.63 2.01
N ARG A 146 -18.40 6.77 1.76
CA ARG A 146 -18.94 8.09 2.10
C ARG A 146 -19.66 8.67 0.88
N ALA A 147 -20.71 9.45 1.13
CA ALA A 147 -21.30 10.28 0.09
C ALA A 147 -20.25 11.30 -0.40
N PRO A 148 -20.08 11.49 -1.72
CA PRO A 148 -19.11 12.45 -2.25
C PRO A 148 -19.51 13.90 -1.96
N GLU A 149 -20.81 14.18 -1.89
CA GLU A 149 -21.39 15.51 -1.65
C GLU A 149 -22.70 15.38 -0.85
N ASP A 150 -23.23 16.51 -0.38
CA ASP A 150 -24.52 16.56 0.31
C ASP A 150 -25.69 16.32 -0.66
N GLY A 151 -26.62 15.45 -0.28
CA GLY A 151 -27.73 15.09 -1.14
C GLY A 151 -28.75 14.17 -0.50
N VAL A 152 -29.80 13.88 -1.26
CA VAL A 152 -30.85 12.93 -0.89
C VAL A 152 -30.52 11.57 -1.49
N LEU A 153 -30.55 10.54 -0.65
CA LEU A 153 -30.36 9.17 -1.08
C LEU A 153 -31.58 8.73 -1.91
N GLY A 154 -31.34 8.34 -3.16
CA GLY A 154 -32.35 7.80 -4.07
C GLY A 154 -32.56 6.30 -3.84
N ALA A 155 -32.48 5.53 -4.92
CA ALA A 155 -32.62 4.07 -4.85
C ALA A 155 -31.42 3.45 -4.11
N VAL A 156 -31.72 2.60 -3.12
CA VAL A 156 -30.75 1.72 -2.45
C VAL A 156 -30.97 0.30 -2.94
N THR A 157 -29.96 -0.27 -3.58
CA THR A 157 -30.05 -1.56 -4.29
C THR A 157 -29.49 -2.72 -3.46
N VAL A 158 -28.92 -2.44 -2.28
CA VAL A 158 -28.26 -3.44 -1.43
C VAL A 158 -28.91 -3.54 -0.06
N GLN A 159 -28.92 -4.74 0.51
CA GLN A 159 -29.48 -5.02 1.83
C GLN A 159 -28.40 -5.43 2.85
N PRO A 160 -28.62 -5.18 4.16
CA PRO A 160 -27.71 -5.67 5.21
C PRO A 160 -27.49 -7.19 5.12
N GLY A 161 -26.22 -7.61 5.16
CA GLY A 161 -25.83 -9.03 5.04
C GLY A 161 -25.61 -9.52 3.61
N GLN A 162 -25.92 -8.71 2.60
CA GLN A 162 -25.64 -9.03 1.20
C GLN A 162 -24.15 -8.82 0.88
N ALA A 163 -23.53 -9.82 0.23
CA ALA A 163 -22.18 -9.67 -0.30
C ALA A 163 -22.20 -8.73 -1.51
N VAL A 164 -21.30 -7.75 -1.54
CA VAL A 164 -21.18 -6.75 -2.60
C VAL A 164 -19.78 -6.77 -3.20
N THR A 165 -19.68 -6.52 -4.51
CA THR A 165 -18.41 -6.37 -5.23
C THR A 165 -18.24 -4.93 -5.71
N PRO A 166 -17.01 -4.46 -5.99
CA PRO A 166 -16.76 -3.08 -6.43
C PRO A 166 -17.51 -2.63 -7.69
N ALA A 167 -18.05 -3.57 -8.47
CA ALA A 167 -18.78 -3.28 -9.72
C ALA A 167 -20.28 -2.99 -9.50
N ILE A 168 -20.83 -3.22 -8.30
CA ILE A 168 -22.27 -3.09 -8.05
C ILE A 168 -22.56 -1.70 -7.49
N ALA A 169 -23.41 -0.94 -8.17
CA ALA A 169 -23.94 0.32 -7.67
C ALA A 169 -24.84 0.06 -6.45
N MET A 170 -24.39 0.51 -5.27
CA MET A 170 -25.10 0.25 -4.00
C MET A 170 -26.26 1.22 -3.76
N ALA A 171 -26.06 2.49 -4.10
CA ALA A 171 -27.08 3.52 -3.97
C ALA A 171 -26.86 4.63 -5.00
N SER A 172 -27.94 5.34 -5.33
CA SER A 172 -27.90 6.58 -6.10
C SER A 172 -28.05 7.77 -5.16
N LEU A 173 -27.27 8.84 -5.38
CA LEU A 173 -27.33 10.08 -4.61
C LEU A 173 -27.74 11.22 -5.53
N VAL A 174 -28.76 11.98 -5.13
CA VAL A 174 -29.19 13.21 -5.80
C VAL A 174 -28.65 14.40 -5.02
N PRO A 175 -27.74 15.22 -5.57
CA PRO A 175 -27.17 16.36 -4.85
C PRO A 175 -28.24 17.36 -4.39
N ALA A 176 -28.06 17.97 -3.22
CA ALA A 176 -29.05 18.87 -2.63
C ALA A 176 -29.28 20.15 -3.47
N GLU A 177 -28.26 20.61 -4.18
CA GLU A 177 -28.33 21.81 -5.04
C GLU A 177 -28.70 21.49 -6.51
N ALA A 178 -28.97 20.22 -6.82
CA ALA A 178 -29.31 19.83 -8.17
C ALA A 178 -30.68 20.37 -8.58
N ARG A 179 -30.72 21.15 -9.68
CA ARG A 179 -31.96 21.57 -10.33
C ARG A 179 -32.35 20.54 -11.39
N LEU A 180 -33.59 20.08 -11.37
CA LEU A 180 -34.12 19.17 -12.39
C LEU A 180 -34.20 19.88 -13.73
N GLN A 181 -33.78 19.16 -14.76
CA GLN A 181 -33.86 19.56 -16.16
C GLN A 181 -34.70 18.52 -16.91
N ALA A 182 -35.52 18.98 -17.85
CA ALA A 182 -36.23 18.08 -18.74
C ALA A 182 -35.33 17.71 -19.92
N GLN A 183 -35.24 16.40 -20.20
CA GLN A 183 -34.57 15.88 -21.38
C GLN A 183 -35.62 15.47 -22.40
N LEU A 184 -35.66 16.16 -23.54
CA LEU A 184 -36.55 15.89 -24.65
C LEU A 184 -35.78 15.26 -25.79
N TYR A 185 -36.47 14.45 -26.60
CA TYR A 185 -35.90 13.80 -27.77
C TYR A 185 -36.73 14.17 -29.00
N ALA A 186 -36.08 14.74 -30.02
CA ALA A 186 -36.73 15.19 -31.25
C ALA A 186 -36.03 14.63 -32.49
N PRO A 187 -36.76 14.36 -33.60
CA PRO A 187 -36.16 13.92 -34.85
C PRO A 187 -35.35 15.03 -35.54
N SER A 188 -34.51 14.63 -36.50
CA SER A 188 -33.64 15.55 -37.25
C SER A 188 -34.43 16.66 -37.99
N SER A 189 -35.64 16.35 -38.44
CA SER A 189 -36.54 17.31 -39.10
C SER A 189 -36.99 18.45 -38.18
N ALA A 190 -37.16 18.18 -36.89
CA ALA A 190 -37.61 19.16 -35.91
C ALA A 190 -36.43 19.92 -35.27
N VAL A 191 -35.28 19.27 -35.06
CA VAL A 191 -34.14 19.86 -34.35
C VAL A 191 -33.54 21.08 -35.08
N GLY A 192 -33.60 21.10 -36.42
CA GLY A 192 -33.01 22.19 -37.22
C GLY A 192 -33.63 23.57 -36.98
N PHE A 193 -34.83 23.62 -36.41
CA PHE A 193 -35.56 24.86 -36.13
C PHE A 193 -35.59 25.24 -34.65
N ILE A 194 -35.01 24.40 -33.77
CA ILE A 194 -35.00 24.63 -32.33
C ILE A 194 -33.74 25.42 -31.95
N ARG A 195 -33.93 26.50 -31.19
CA ARG A 195 -32.84 27.37 -30.73
C ARG A 195 -32.76 27.38 -29.20
N PRO A 196 -31.56 27.60 -28.62
CA PRO A 196 -31.45 27.96 -27.21
C PRO A 196 -32.32 29.18 -26.88
N GLU A 197 -32.78 29.27 -25.64
CA GLU A 197 -33.69 30.30 -25.09
C GLU A 197 -35.13 30.27 -25.62
N GLN A 198 -35.48 29.28 -26.45
CA GLN A 198 -36.85 29.16 -26.97
C GLN A 198 -37.81 28.68 -25.87
N PRO A 199 -39.00 29.29 -25.72
CA PRO A 199 -39.98 28.87 -24.73
C PRO A 199 -40.59 27.51 -25.10
N VAL A 200 -40.68 26.64 -24.11
CA VAL A 200 -41.23 25.28 -24.20
C VAL A 200 -42.40 25.16 -23.24
N ARG A 201 -43.49 24.53 -23.70
CA ARG A 201 -44.62 24.17 -22.83
C ARG A 201 -44.53 22.70 -22.46
N LEU A 202 -44.40 22.43 -21.17
CA LEU A 202 -44.23 21.10 -20.61
C LEU A 202 -45.54 20.60 -19.99
N ARG A 203 -45.83 19.32 -20.18
CA ARG A 203 -46.97 18.60 -19.61
C ARG A 203 -46.47 17.35 -18.91
N TYR A 204 -46.55 17.31 -17.58
CA TYR A 204 -46.12 16.14 -16.81
C TYR A 204 -47.20 15.06 -16.84
N GLN A 205 -46.83 13.83 -17.18
CA GLN A 205 -47.78 12.72 -17.25
C GLN A 205 -48.31 12.33 -15.87
N ALA A 206 -47.49 12.50 -14.82
CA ALA A 206 -47.90 12.30 -13.43
C ALA A 206 -48.94 13.33 -12.93
N PHE A 207 -49.08 14.47 -13.61
CA PHE A 207 -50.02 15.55 -13.27
C PHE A 207 -50.86 15.93 -14.50
N PRO A 208 -52.03 15.30 -14.70
CA PRO A 208 -52.86 15.52 -15.89
C PRO A 208 -53.11 17.01 -16.17
N TYR A 209 -52.65 17.49 -17.32
CA TYR A 209 -52.71 18.90 -17.74
C TYR A 209 -54.13 19.48 -17.72
N GLN A 210 -55.16 18.64 -17.88
CA GLN A 210 -56.58 19.01 -17.78
C GLN A 210 -56.94 19.64 -16.43
N LYS A 211 -56.19 19.32 -15.37
CA LYS A 211 -56.40 19.82 -14.00
C LYS A 211 -55.29 20.76 -13.53
N PHE A 212 -54.07 20.58 -14.03
CA PHE A 212 -52.87 21.27 -13.51
C PHE A 212 -52.22 22.24 -14.51
N GLY A 213 -52.77 22.35 -15.73
CA GLY A 213 -52.31 23.29 -16.75
C GLY A 213 -51.01 22.88 -17.44
N HIS A 214 -50.39 23.86 -18.10
CA HIS A 214 -49.09 23.71 -18.77
C HIS A 214 -48.00 24.40 -17.95
N HIS A 215 -46.80 23.82 -17.92
CA HIS A 215 -45.65 24.39 -17.23
C HIS A 215 -44.68 25.00 -18.23
N GLY A 216 -44.05 26.11 -17.85
CA GLY A 216 -43.04 26.77 -18.66
C GLY A 216 -41.65 26.16 -18.46
N GLY A 217 -40.87 26.22 -19.53
CA GLY A 217 -39.43 26.02 -19.49
C GLY A 217 -38.79 26.68 -20.70
N HIS A 218 -37.46 26.74 -20.72
CA HIS A 218 -36.69 27.28 -21.84
C HIS A 218 -35.61 26.29 -22.27
N VAL A 219 -35.36 26.23 -23.58
CA VAL A 219 -34.30 25.37 -24.13
C VAL A 219 -32.95 25.92 -23.68
N VAL A 220 -32.20 25.14 -22.91
CA VAL A 220 -30.82 25.48 -22.52
C VAL A 220 -29.86 25.08 -23.63
N GLN A 221 -30.03 23.86 -24.13
CA GLN A 221 -29.08 23.30 -25.08
C GLN A 221 -29.75 22.28 -26.00
N VAL A 222 -29.34 22.30 -27.27
CA VAL A 222 -29.66 21.28 -28.26
C VAL A 222 -28.37 20.52 -28.56
N SER A 223 -28.36 19.20 -28.32
CA SER A 223 -27.23 18.35 -28.68
C SER A 223 -27.05 18.38 -30.20
N ARG A 224 -25.80 18.57 -30.66
CA ARG A 224 -25.45 18.51 -32.10
C ARG A 224 -25.16 17.09 -32.57
N THR A 225 -25.02 16.15 -31.64
CA THR A 225 -24.76 14.74 -31.93
C THR A 225 -26.07 13.96 -31.84
N PRO A 226 -26.45 13.22 -32.89
CA PRO A 226 -27.59 12.33 -32.84
C PRO A 226 -27.30 11.12 -31.93
N LEU A 227 -28.31 10.68 -31.20
CA LEU A 227 -28.30 9.42 -30.47
C LEU A 227 -28.79 8.30 -31.38
N GLN A 228 -27.99 7.25 -31.47
CA GLN A 228 -28.36 6.07 -32.25
C GLN A 228 -29.39 5.22 -31.48
N PRO A 229 -30.28 4.48 -32.18
CA PRO A 229 -31.29 3.65 -31.52
C PRO A 229 -30.71 2.60 -30.54
N ALA A 230 -29.49 2.12 -30.77
CA ALA A 230 -28.78 1.23 -29.85
C ALA A 230 -28.42 1.90 -28.50
N GLU A 231 -28.12 3.19 -28.50
CA GLU A 231 -27.80 3.96 -27.28
C GLU A 231 -29.07 4.31 -26.49
N LEU A 232 -30.20 4.48 -27.18
CA LEU A 232 -31.52 4.70 -26.59
C LEU A 232 -32.06 3.43 -25.91
N ALA A 233 -31.75 2.25 -26.43
CA ALA A 233 -32.18 0.96 -25.86
C ALA A 233 -31.56 0.65 -24.48
N GLY A 234 -30.43 1.27 -24.13
CA GLY A 234 -29.79 1.13 -22.82
C GLY A 234 -30.37 2.03 -21.72
N LEU A 235 -31.29 2.95 -22.07
CA LEU A 235 -31.94 3.86 -21.12
C LEU A 235 -33.34 3.34 -20.77
N PRO A 236 -33.81 3.43 -19.51
CA PRO A 236 -35.15 3.03 -19.09
C PRO A 236 -36.23 4.04 -19.54
N LEU A 237 -36.17 4.49 -20.80
CA LEU A 237 -37.08 5.49 -21.37
C LEU A 237 -38.22 4.79 -22.11
N ARG A 238 -39.47 5.00 -21.66
CA ARG A 238 -40.64 4.80 -22.50
C ARG A 238 -41.01 6.14 -23.13
N LEU A 239 -40.69 6.29 -24.40
CA LEU A 239 -40.98 7.52 -25.13
C LEU A 239 -42.44 7.49 -25.61
N THR A 240 -43.26 8.37 -25.03
CA THR A 240 -44.68 8.51 -25.34
C THR A 240 -44.86 9.38 -26.59
N GLY A 241 -45.79 9.04 -27.49
CA GLY A 241 -46.06 9.80 -28.73
C GLY A 241 -45.26 9.36 -29.96
N ILE A 242 -44.43 8.32 -29.84
CA ILE A 242 -43.57 7.80 -30.93
C ILE A 242 -44.19 6.54 -31.59
N GLY A 243 -45.52 6.46 -31.71
CA GLY A 243 -46.20 5.30 -32.30
C GLY A 243 -45.77 4.96 -33.74
N THR A 244 -45.05 5.86 -34.42
CA THR A 244 -44.59 5.73 -35.81
C THR A 244 -43.08 5.87 -36.02
N PHE A 245 -42.29 6.39 -35.07
CA PHE A 245 -40.84 6.61 -35.28
C PHE A 245 -39.94 5.53 -34.66
N THR A 246 -40.48 4.61 -33.85
CA THR A 246 -39.73 3.43 -33.38
C THR A 246 -39.52 2.38 -34.48
N THR A 247 -40.29 2.45 -35.57
CA THR A 247 -40.17 1.56 -36.74
C THR A 247 -39.16 2.03 -37.80
N THR A 248 -38.70 3.29 -37.75
CA THR A 248 -37.97 3.91 -38.87
C THR A 248 -36.48 4.12 -38.59
N ASN A 249 -35.95 3.69 -37.44
CA ASN A 249 -34.52 3.79 -37.10
C ASN A 249 -33.94 5.20 -37.32
N GLU A 250 -34.73 6.25 -37.08
CA GLU A 250 -34.33 7.64 -37.31
C GLU A 250 -33.50 8.15 -36.11
N PRO A 251 -32.36 8.83 -36.35
CA PRO A 251 -31.56 9.41 -35.28
C PRO A 251 -32.33 10.50 -34.52
N LEU A 252 -32.31 10.43 -33.18
CA LEU A 252 -32.94 11.43 -32.31
C LEU A 252 -31.90 12.37 -31.71
N TYR A 253 -32.26 13.64 -31.60
CA TYR A 253 -31.43 14.66 -30.97
C TYR A 253 -31.98 14.99 -29.58
N ARG A 254 -31.08 15.04 -28.60
CA ARG A 254 -31.40 15.41 -27.22
C ARG A 254 -31.47 16.92 -27.05
N ILE A 255 -32.56 17.40 -26.48
CA ILE A 255 -32.79 18.81 -26.13
C ILE A 255 -32.92 18.90 -24.62
N THR A 256 -32.07 19.71 -24.00
CA THR A 256 -32.10 20.00 -22.56
C THR A 256 -32.92 21.26 -22.32
N VAL A 257 -33.95 21.15 -21.50
CA VAL A 257 -34.84 22.25 -21.12
C VAL A 257 -34.72 22.52 -19.62
N ALA A 258 -34.46 23.77 -19.26
CA ALA A 258 -34.53 24.22 -17.88
C ALA A 258 -36.00 24.47 -17.51
N LEU A 259 -36.38 23.96 -16.35
CA LEU A 259 -37.73 24.11 -15.79
C LEU A 259 -37.83 25.45 -15.07
N ASP A 260 -38.89 26.22 -15.34
CA ASP A 260 -39.12 27.50 -14.65
C ASP A 260 -39.45 27.29 -13.16
N ALA A 261 -40.06 26.15 -12.83
CA ALA A 261 -40.38 25.74 -11.46
C ALA A 261 -39.98 24.27 -11.22
N GLN A 262 -39.47 24.00 -10.02
CA GLN A 262 -39.06 22.66 -9.58
C GLN A 262 -40.19 21.90 -8.85
N ALA A 263 -41.36 22.52 -8.72
CA ALA A 263 -42.55 21.98 -8.07
C ALA A 263 -43.81 22.33 -8.87
N VAL A 264 -44.81 21.47 -8.77
CA VAL A 264 -46.13 21.64 -9.37
C VAL A 264 -47.15 21.83 -8.26
N THR A 265 -48.05 22.80 -8.40
CA THR A 265 -49.14 23.01 -7.44
C THR A 265 -50.24 21.98 -7.70
N ALA A 266 -50.26 20.91 -6.92
CA ALA A 266 -51.28 19.87 -6.99
C ALA A 266 -52.19 19.96 -5.74
N TYR A 267 -53.51 20.06 -5.95
CA TYR A 267 -54.51 20.12 -4.87
C TYR A 267 -54.23 21.20 -3.80
N GLY A 268 -53.69 22.36 -4.22
CA GLY A 268 -53.38 23.48 -3.34
C GLY A 268 -52.08 23.34 -2.53
N GLN A 269 -51.30 22.27 -2.73
CA GLN A 269 -50.00 22.07 -2.09
C GLN A 269 -48.88 22.02 -3.15
N PRO A 270 -47.70 22.61 -2.89
CA PRO A 270 -46.55 22.48 -3.77
C PRO A 270 -45.98 21.06 -3.68
N GLN A 271 -46.08 20.29 -4.76
CA GLN A 271 -45.50 18.97 -4.88
C GLN A 271 -44.19 19.05 -5.68
N ALA A 272 -43.07 18.63 -5.07
CA ALA A 272 -41.78 18.60 -5.76
C ALA A 272 -41.79 17.60 -6.92
N LEU A 273 -41.15 17.98 -8.03
CA LEU A 273 -40.91 17.08 -9.14
C LEU A 273 -39.87 16.02 -8.75
N ALA A 274 -39.99 14.82 -9.30
CA ALA A 274 -39.04 13.74 -9.05
C ALA A 274 -38.24 13.41 -10.33
N PRO A 275 -36.95 13.05 -10.20
CA PRO A 275 -36.19 12.47 -11.31
C PRO A 275 -36.90 11.26 -11.92
N GLY A 276 -36.89 11.15 -13.25
CA GLY A 276 -37.50 10.02 -13.97
C GLY A 276 -38.99 10.16 -14.29
N MET A 277 -39.64 11.27 -13.90
CA MET A 277 -41.01 11.58 -14.34
C MET A 277 -41.09 11.75 -15.87
N GLN A 278 -42.13 11.18 -16.48
CA GLN A 278 -42.44 11.33 -17.90
C GLN A 278 -43.18 12.64 -18.17
N LEU A 279 -42.88 13.27 -19.29
CA LEU A 279 -43.49 14.53 -19.72
C LEU A 279 -43.56 14.60 -21.25
N ASP A 280 -44.55 15.34 -21.74
CA ASP A 280 -44.66 15.78 -23.13
C ASP A 280 -44.26 17.25 -23.21
N ALA A 281 -43.71 17.67 -24.35
CA ALA A 281 -43.28 19.04 -24.56
C ALA A 281 -43.67 19.57 -25.93
N ASP A 282 -44.28 20.74 -25.95
CA ASP A 282 -44.59 21.48 -27.16
C ASP A 282 -43.58 22.63 -27.31
N VAL A 283 -42.74 22.55 -28.34
CA VAL A 283 -41.78 23.60 -28.70
C VAL A 283 -42.34 24.43 -29.84
N LEU A 284 -42.38 25.75 -29.67
CA LEU A 284 -42.98 26.65 -30.63
C LEU A 284 -42.00 26.98 -31.78
N LEU A 285 -41.96 26.14 -32.82
CA LEU A 285 -40.96 26.19 -33.90
C LEU A 285 -41.02 27.46 -34.77
N ASP A 286 -42.22 27.93 -35.15
CA ASP A 286 -42.39 29.06 -36.06
C ASP A 286 -43.70 29.83 -35.77
N ARG A 287 -43.72 31.12 -36.07
CA ARG A 287 -44.90 31.99 -35.97
C ARG A 287 -45.29 32.44 -37.37
N ARG A 288 -46.19 31.68 -38.00
CA ARG A 288 -46.72 32.01 -39.32
C ARG A 288 -47.94 32.91 -39.21
N ARG A 289 -48.07 33.90 -40.09
CA ARG A 289 -49.30 34.71 -40.20
C ARG A 289 -50.34 33.89 -40.97
N LEU A 290 -51.61 33.89 -40.55
CA LEU A 290 -52.67 33.15 -41.25
C LEU A 290 -52.75 33.49 -42.75
N ILE A 291 -52.44 34.74 -43.11
CA ILE A 291 -52.41 35.19 -44.51
C ILE A 291 -51.36 34.43 -45.34
N GLU A 292 -50.22 34.07 -44.76
CA GLU A 292 -49.13 33.35 -45.47
C GLU A 292 -49.49 31.88 -45.72
N TRP A 293 -50.32 31.27 -44.86
CA TRP A 293 -50.78 29.89 -45.01
C TRP A 293 -51.78 29.72 -46.17
N ILE A 294 -52.64 30.72 -46.40
CA ILE A 294 -53.65 30.70 -47.48
C ILE A 294 -53.01 30.84 -48.87
N PHE A 295 -51.88 31.55 -49.01
CA PHE A 295 -51.22 31.79 -50.30
C PHE A 295 -50.06 30.82 -50.63
N GLU A 296 -49.74 29.86 -49.74
CA GLU A 296 -48.72 28.82 -49.92
C GLU A 296 -48.91 27.94 -51.19
N PRO A 297 -50.14 27.53 -51.60
CA PRO A 297 -50.30 26.75 -52.82
C PRO A 297 -50.08 27.55 -54.11
N LEU A 298 -50.14 28.89 -54.07
CA LEU A 298 -49.88 29.75 -55.23
C LEU A 298 -48.40 30.14 -55.37
N ILE A 299 -47.67 30.23 -54.26
CA ILE A 299 -46.25 30.61 -54.25
C ILE A 299 -45.32 29.40 -54.49
N SER A 300 -45.75 28.19 -54.10
CA SER A 300 -44.95 26.96 -54.30
C SER A 300 -44.77 26.55 -55.78
N VAL A 301 -45.59 27.07 -56.70
CA VAL A 301 -45.47 26.85 -58.15
C VAL A 301 -44.51 27.85 -58.82
N ALA A 302 -44.25 29.01 -58.22
CA ALA A 302 -43.38 30.04 -58.79
C ALA A 302 -41.90 29.93 -58.37
N GLY A 303 -41.56 29.07 -57.41
CA GLY A 303 -40.20 28.88 -56.87
C GLY A 303 -39.45 27.66 -57.41
N ARG A 304 -39.90 27.06 -58.52
CA ARG A 304 -39.23 25.94 -59.18
C ARG A 304 -38.77 26.33 -60.59
N LEU A 305 -37.78 27.22 -60.66
CA LEU A 305 -36.89 27.46 -61.79
C LEU A 305 -35.48 27.70 -61.26
#